data_AF-A0A924Z6D1-F1
#
_entry.id   AF-A0A924Z6D1-F1
#
_cell.length_a   1.000
_cell.length_b   1.000
_cell.length_c   1.000
_cell.angle_alpha   90.00
_cell.angle_beta   90.00
_cell.angle_gamma   90.00
#
_symmetry.space_group_name_H-M   'P 1'
#
loop_
_entity.id
_entity.type
_entity.pdbx_description
1 polymer ?
#
loop_
_entity_poly.entity_id
_entity_poly.type
_entity_poly.pdbx_seq_one_letter_code
_entity_poly.pdbx_strand_id
1 'polypeptide(L)'
;MAAVAALVAVVAWYGPQLPSLAPVTTYQPRQPLQVFTSDGVEIAQFGTERRQFVAIAQIPLQLQQAVLAVEDARFYEHRGIDLLALARAVAAQFTGGLRQGASTITQQVARTFFLSQRFTPERKIKEALLALEIERQLSKPQILELYMNQIYLGQRSYGFAAAADAYFGKPLAALSLAEAAMLAGLPQNPHYANPLTNLERATRRQRLVLARMVATGAITPAEQAGARAEVLKLRSPSSQTLHAEHVAEMARRLVVERFGTDAYSQGLRVVTTLRAADQQAAWDAVRKGVLAYDARRPWRGPEGFETLPAGRHADDSPELEAAAAQALKDYRDDEDLRVAIVLQVGPKEVLAQLAPGERVTLRGDGLRVALPGLAARAPADLALRRGAVLRVVQLRARGGAAAVAGASAPAAASNANPAGWAVVQWPEVQAGLVAL
;
A
#
# COMPACT_ATOMS: atom_id res chain seq x y z
N MET A 1 36.85 17.93 -35.29
CA MET A 1 37.91 18.31 -34.33
C MET A 1 37.36 18.97 -33.07
N ALA A 2 36.60 20.08 -33.15
CA ALA A 2 36.11 20.79 -31.97
C ALA A 2 35.21 19.96 -31.03
N ALA A 3 34.26 19.17 -31.57
CA ALA A 3 33.37 18.34 -30.75
C ALA A 3 34.12 17.21 -30.01
N VAL A 4 35.15 16.63 -30.64
CA VAL A 4 35.99 15.59 -30.03
C VAL A 4 36.86 16.21 -28.93
N ALA A 5 37.45 17.38 -29.19
CA ALA A 5 38.21 18.10 -28.17
C ALA A 5 37.34 18.50 -26.97
N ALA A 6 36.10 18.94 -27.21
CA ALA A 6 35.15 19.24 -26.15
C ALA A 6 34.76 18.00 -25.33
N LEU A 7 34.51 16.86 -25.98
CA LEU A 7 34.23 15.61 -25.28
C LEU A 7 35.43 15.14 -24.44
N VAL A 8 36.64 15.21 -24.99
CA VAL A 8 37.89 14.86 -24.29
C VAL A 8 38.08 15.79 -23.08
N ALA A 9 37.86 17.10 -23.22
CA ALA A 9 37.93 18.04 -22.11
C ALA A 9 36.90 17.74 -21.01
N VAL A 10 35.66 17.39 -21.39
CA VAL A 10 34.60 16.99 -20.45
C VAL A 10 35.00 15.73 -19.68
N VAL A 11 35.51 14.70 -20.36
CA VAL A 11 35.95 13.45 -19.73
C VAL A 11 37.15 13.71 -18.82
N ALA A 12 38.15 14.47 -19.27
CA ALA A 12 39.33 14.80 -18.47
C ALA A 12 39.00 15.61 -17.22
N TRP A 13 38.00 16.50 -17.29
CA TRP A 13 37.58 17.33 -16.17
C TRP A 13 36.72 16.57 -15.15
N TYR A 14 35.68 15.87 -15.61
CA TYR A 14 34.70 15.24 -14.73
C TYR A 14 35.02 13.78 -14.37
N GLY A 15 35.81 13.08 -15.20
CA GLY A 15 36.19 11.68 -14.98
C GLY A 15 36.88 11.45 -13.62
N PRO A 16 37.90 12.24 -13.23
CA PRO A 16 38.55 12.10 -11.93
C PRO A 16 37.65 12.43 -10.73
N GLN A 17 36.52 13.11 -10.96
CA GLN A 17 35.55 13.48 -9.91
C GLN A 17 34.47 12.41 -9.71
N LEU A 18 34.48 11.34 -10.50
CA LEU A 18 33.49 10.29 -10.39
C LEU A 18 33.74 9.47 -9.12
N PRO A 19 32.67 9.16 -8.36
CA PRO A 19 32.79 8.28 -7.21
C PRO A 19 33.18 6.86 -7.64
N SER A 20 33.75 6.09 -6.70
CA SER A 20 34.03 4.67 -6.91
C SER A 20 32.77 3.88 -7.25
N LEU A 21 32.89 2.92 -8.17
CA LEU A 21 31.81 1.99 -8.54
C LEU A 21 31.61 0.83 -7.56
N ALA A 22 32.29 0.82 -6.41
CA ALA A 22 32.11 -0.20 -5.37
C ALA A 22 30.63 -0.45 -4.99
N PRO A 23 29.74 0.56 -4.87
CA PRO A 23 28.33 0.34 -4.53
C PRO A 23 27.52 -0.49 -5.55
N VAL A 24 27.92 -0.52 -6.82
CA VAL A 24 27.23 -1.30 -7.87
C VAL A 24 27.91 -2.63 -8.19
N THR A 25 29.22 -2.72 -7.98
CA THR A 25 30.00 -3.96 -8.20
C THR A 25 29.93 -4.92 -7.01
N THR A 26 29.79 -4.39 -5.80
CA THR A 26 29.64 -5.12 -4.53
C THR A 26 28.28 -4.83 -3.90
N TYR A 27 27.24 -4.81 -4.72
CA TYR A 27 25.91 -4.41 -4.28
C TYR A 27 25.39 -5.31 -3.15
N GLN A 28 25.27 -4.72 -1.95
CA GLN A 28 24.60 -5.31 -0.80
C GLN A 28 23.44 -4.39 -0.40
N PRO A 29 22.19 -4.72 -0.79
CA PRO A 29 21.05 -3.89 -0.44
C PRO A 29 20.90 -3.82 1.09
N ARG A 30 20.61 -2.62 1.60
CA ARG A 30 20.18 -2.47 3.00
C ARG A 30 18.87 -3.23 3.19
N GLN A 31 18.89 -4.27 4.00
CA GLN A 31 17.71 -5.07 4.27
C GLN A 31 17.13 -4.66 5.64
N PRO A 32 15.80 -4.47 5.75
CA PRO A 32 15.20 -4.09 7.02
C PRO A 32 15.33 -5.20 8.06
N LEU A 33 15.26 -4.82 9.33
CA LEU A 33 15.07 -5.76 10.43
C LEU A 33 13.67 -6.37 10.31
N GLN A 34 13.58 -7.70 10.25
CA GLN A 34 12.31 -8.42 10.17
C GLN A 34 12.06 -9.19 11.47
N VAL A 35 10.84 -9.12 11.99
CA VAL A 35 10.43 -9.84 13.21
C VAL A 35 9.35 -10.84 12.86
N PHE A 36 9.55 -12.09 13.28
CA PHE A 36 8.69 -13.22 13.04
C PHE A 36 8.21 -13.86 14.34
N THR A 37 7.05 -14.50 14.28
CA THR A 37 6.63 -15.49 15.28
C THR A 37 7.47 -16.77 15.16
N SER A 38 7.43 -17.62 16.19
CA SER A 38 8.06 -18.95 16.20
C SER A 38 7.56 -19.88 15.10
N ASP A 39 6.31 -19.68 14.63
CA ASP A 39 5.67 -20.38 13.52
C ASP A 39 5.83 -19.67 12.16
N GLY A 40 6.68 -18.65 12.08
CA GLY A 40 7.14 -18.07 10.81
C GLY A 40 6.28 -16.95 10.22
N VAL A 41 5.28 -16.44 10.96
CA VAL A 41 4.47 -15.30 10.54
C VAL A 41 5.23 -14.01 10.80
N GLU A 42 5.39 -13.16 9.78
CA GLU A 42 6.02 -11.85 9.95
C GLU A 42 5.08 -10.89 10.69
N ILE A 43 5.56 -10.31 11.79
CA ILE A 43 4.78 -9.39 12.63
C ILE A 43 5.21 -7.93 12.50
N ALA A 44 6.46 -7.68 12.06
CA ALA A 44 6.93 -6.33 11.81
C ALA A 44 8.18 -6.28 10.92
N GLN A 45 8.35 -5.13 10.27
CA GLN A 45 9.60 -4.75 9.61
C GLN A 45 10.03 -3.35 10.08
N PHE A 46 11.31 -3.21 10.46
CA PHE A 46 11.90 -1.95 10.89
C PHE A 46 13.05 -1.55 9.96
N GLY A 47 12.98 -0.33 9.43
CA GLY A 47 13.96 0.23 8.51
C GLY A 47 13.31 1.31 7.66
N THR A 48 14.06 2.31 7.19
CA THR A 48 13.51 3.41 6.38
C THR A 48 12.97 2.93 5.03
N GLU A 49 13.52 1.83 4.53
CA GLU A 49 13.27 1.30 3.20
C GLU A 49 12.88 -0.19 3.27
N ARG A 50 11.81 -0.56 2.58
CA ARG A 50 11.47 -1.96 2.31
C ARG A 50 12.25 -2.40 1.10
N ARG A 51 13.15 -3.36 1.28
CA ARG A 51 13.94 -3.98 0.21
C ARG A 51 13.85 -5.48 0.31
N GLN A 52 13.67 -6.13 -0.82
CA GLN A 52 13.78 -7.57 -0.97
C GLN A 52 14.61 -7.84 -2.21
N PHE A 53 15.81 -8.39 -2.01
CA PHE A 53 16.69 -8.73 -3.12
C PHE A 53 16.14 -9.97 -3.84
N VAL A 54 16.02 -9.87 -5.16
CA VAL A 54 15.66 -10.99 -6.03
C VAL A 54 16.64 -10.99 -7.20
N ALA A 55 17.32 -12.13 -7.39
CA ALA A 55 18.23 -12.31 -8.52
C ALA A 55 17.46 -12.20 -9.85
N ILE A 56 18.06 -11.64 -10.90
CA ILE A 56 17.40 -11.39 -12.19
C ILE A 56 16.79 -12.65 -12.80
N ALA A 57 17.42 -13.81 -12.59
CA ALA A 57 16.91 -15.11 -13.04
C ALA A 57 15.58 -15.53 -12.37
N GLN A 58 15.26 -14.99 -11.19
CA GLN A 58 14.02 -15.25 -10.46
C GLN A 58 12.94 -14.21 -10.74
N ILE A 59 13.29 -13.11 -11.42
CA ILE A 59 12.32 -12.07 -11.82
C ILE A 59 11.57 -12.55 -13.07
N PRO A 60 10.22 -12.56 -13.08
CA PRO A 60 9.45 -13.00 -14.24
C PRO A 60 9.79 -12.22 -15.51
N LEU A 61 9.93 -12.94 -16.62
CA LEU A 61 10.26 -12.34 -17.92
C LEU A 61 9.27 -11.25 -18.33
N GLN A 62 7.98 -11.45 -18.08
CA GLN A 62 6.93 -10.47 -18.38
C GLN A 62 7.15 -9.14 -17.65
N LEU A 63 7.61 -9.18 -16.40
CA LEU A 63 7.92 -7.96 -15.64
C LEU A 63 9.19 -7.28 -16.18
N GLN A 64 10.23 -8.05 -16.50
CA GLN A 64 11.43 -7.51 -17.15
C GLN A 64 11.05 -6.80 -18.45
N GLN A 65 10.25 -7.45 -19.31
CA GLN A 65 9.77 -6.90 -20.57
C GLN A 65 8.89 -5.66 -20.37
N ALA A 66 8.02 -5.64 -19.35
CA ALA A 66 7.17 -4.48 -19.05
C ALA A 66 8.02 -3.25 -18.70
N VAL A 67 9.05 -3.44 -17.87
CA VAL A 67 10.00 -2.39 -17.49
C VAL A 67 10.79 -1.91 -18.70
N LEU A 68 11.37 -2.83 -19.48
CA LEU A 68 12.13 -2.49 -20.67
C LEU A 68 11.27 -1.73 -21.70
N ALA A 69 10.04 -2.18 -21.95
CA ALA A 69 9.17 -1.55 -22.94
C ALA A 69 8.84 -0.08 -22.63
N VAL A 70 8.73 0.28 -21.35
CA VAL A 70 8.36 1.65 -20.94
C VAL A 70 9.57 2.53 -20.61
N GLU A 71 10.63 1.98 -20.01
CA GLU A 71 11.80 2.74 -19.57
C GLU A 71 12.91 2.77 -20.63
N ASP A 72 13.19 1.65 -21.31
CA ASP A 72 14.34 1.52 -22.20
C ASP A 72 14.21 0.34 -23.18
N ALA A 73 13.42 0.52 -24.25
CA ALA A 73 13.06 -0.57 -25.16
C ALA A 73 14.24 -1.17 -25.93
N ARG A 74 15.36 -0.44 -26.02
CA ARG A 74 16.59 -0.86 -26.71
C ARG A 74 17.74 -1.07 -25.74
N PHE A 75 17.41 -1.37 -24.49
CA PHE A 75 18.38 -1.57 -23.43
C PHE A 75 19.52 -2.49 -23.82
N TYR A 76 19.24 -3.60 -24.53
CA TYR A 76 20.26 -4.56 -24.96
C TYR A 76 21.08 -4.12 -26.18
N GLU A 77 20.68 -3.08 -26.91
CA GLU A 77 21.31 -2.64 -28.16
C GLU A 77 22.36 -1.54 -27.94
N HIS A 78 22.21 -0.72 -26.90
CA HIS A 78 23.12 0.39 -26.62
C HIS A 78 24.11 0.07 -25.49
N ARG A 79 25.17 0.89 -25.32
CA ARG A 79 26.16 0.77 -24.24
C ARG A 79 26.06 1.96 -23.29
N GLY A 80 25.06 1.95 -22.41
CA GLY A 80 24.83 3.01 -21.40
C GLY A 80 24.08 4.25 -21.89
N ILE A 81 24.28 4.69 -23.12
CA ILE A 81 23.59 5.87 -23.68
C ILE A 81 22.93 5.49 -25.01
N ASP A 82 21.63 5.76 -25.12
CA ASP A 82 20.89 5.59 -26.37
C ASP A 82 20.94 6.89 -27.20
N LEU A 83 21.90 6.94 -28.13
CA LEU A 83 22.10 8.09 -29.03
C LEU A 83 20.88 8.33 -29.95
N LEU A 84 20.20 7.27 -30.36
CA LEU A 84 19.02 7.35 -31.23
C LEU A 84 17.79 7.83 -30.44
N ALA A 85 17.65 7.48 -29.16
CA ALA A 85 16.61 8.05 -28.29
C ALA A 85 16.92 9.53 -27.97
N LEU A 86 18.18 9.86 -27.74
CA LEU A 86 18.62 11.24 -27.53
C LEU A 86 18.32 12.11 -28.76
N ALA A 87 18.69 11.65 -29.97
CA ALA A 87 18.40 12.36 -31.22
C ALA A 87 16.89 12.55 -31.43
N ARG A 88 16.08 11.52 -31.18
CA ARG A 88 14.60 11.62 -31.24
C ARG A 88 14.05 12.61 -30.23
N ALA A 89 14.56 12.62 -29.00
CA ALA A 89 14.10 13.54 -27.96
C ALA A 89 14.46 15.00 -28.28
N VAL A 90 15.65 15.24 -28.83
CA VAL A 90 16.07 16.56 -29.31
C VAL A 90 15.17 17.02 -30.46
N ALA A 91 14.93 16.16 -31.46
CA ALA A 91 14.02 16.48 -32.57
C ALA A 91 12.60 16.80 -32.08
N ALA A 92 12.06 16.00 -31.15
CA ALA A 92 10.74 16.22 -30.55
C ALA A 92 10.63 17.57 -29.80
N GLN A 93 11.73 18.04 -29.19
CA GLN A 93 11.78 19.33 -28.52
C GLN A 93 11.67 20.51 -29.51
N PHE A 94 12.10 20.33 -30.77
CA PHE A 94 11.97 21.34 -31.84
C PHE A 94 10.64 21.25 -32.59
N THR A 95 10.03 20.06 -32.68
CA THR A 95 8.76 19.84 -33.40
C THR A 95 7.51 19.96 -32.53
N GLY A 96 7.64 20.23 -31.23
CA GLY A 96 6.51 20.33 -30.29
C GLY A 96 5.88 18.98 -29.92
N GLY A 97 6.55 17.87 -30.23
CA GLY A 97 6.07 16.51 -29.96
C GLY A 97 6.07 16.14 -28.46
N LEU A 98 5.40 15.03 -28.13
CA LEU A 98 5.40 14.47 -26.79
C LEU A 98 6.84 14.26 -26.29
N ARG A 99 7.21 14.95 -25.20
CA ARG A 99 8.51 14.80 -24.53
C ARG A 99 8.68 13.36 -24.03
N GLN A 100 9.44 12.55 -24.76
CA GLN A 100 9.88 11.23 -24.32
C GLN A 100 11.18 11.35 -23.53
N GLY A 101 11.30 10.63 -22.41
CA GLY A 101 12.52 10.58 -21.64
C GLY A 101 13.63 9.90 -22.44
N ALA A 102 14.77 10.57 -22.64
CA ALA A 102 15.94 10.01 -23.32
C ALA A 102 16.90 9.26 -22.38
N SER A 103 16.53 9.05 -21.11
CA SER A 103 17.44 8.47 -20.11
C SER A 103 17.31 6.95 -20.08
N THR A 104 18.42 6.26 -20.25
CA THR A 104 18.51 4.79 -20.25
C THR A 104 18.42 4.22 -18.84
N ILE A 105 18.13 2.92 -18.70
CA ILE A 105 18.15 2.23 -17.40
C ILE A 105 19.51 2.38 -16.71
N THR A 106 20.61 2.26 -17.45
CA THR A 106 21.97 2.41 -16.91
C THR A 106 22.21 3.82 -16.36
N GLN A 107 21.70 4.86 -17.04
CA GLN A 107 21.73 6.23 -16.52
C GLN A 107 20.90 6.38 -15.25
N GLN A 108 19.75 5.70 -15.17
CA GLN A 108 18.94 5.69 -13.95
C GLN A 108 19.62 4.97 -12.79
N VAL A 109 20.34 3.87 -13.05
CA VAL A 109 21.18 3.18 -12.04
C VAL A 109 22.28 4.13 -11.55
N ALA A 110 23.04 4.75 -12.46
CA ALA A 110 24.06 5.75 -12.08
C ALA A 110 23.48 6.87 -11.20
N ARG A 111 22.33 7.42 -11.60
CA ARG A 111 21.65 8.47 -10.83
C ARG A 111 21.26 8.00 -9.44
N THR A 112 20.71 6.80 -9.32
CA THR A 112 20.13 6.29 -8.07
C THR A 112 21.20 5.91 -7.04
N PHE A 113 22.37 5.45 -7.49
CA PHE A 113 23.45 5.02 -6.59
C PHE A 113 24.43 6.13 -6.22
N PHE A 114 24.69 7.10 -7.11
CA PHE A 114 25.85 7.98 -6.97
C PHE A 114 25.53 9.47 -6.91
N LEU A 115 24.34 9.88 -7.36
CA LEU A 115 24.06 11.29 -7.61
C LEU A 115 22.84 11.77 -6.82
N SER A 116 22.80 13.06 -6.52
CA SER A 116 21.61 13.68 -5.95
C SER A 116 20.47 13.72 -6.99
N GLN A 117 19.22 13.75 -6.52
CA GLN A 117 18.06 13.82 -7.42
C GLN A 117 17.88 15.20 -8.09
N ARG A 118 18.62 16.24 -7.65
CA ARG A 118 18.51 17.60 -8.19
C ARG A 118 19.04 17.67 -9.61
N PHE A 119 18.23 18.19 -10.54
CA PHE A 119 18.68 18.36 -11.92
C PHE A 119 19.69 19.51 -12.07
N THR A 120 20.93 19.19 -12.47
CA THR A 120 21.93 20.16 -12.96
C THR A 120 22.62 19.62 -14.23
N PRO A 121 23.10 20.48 -15.15
CA PRO A 121 23.82 20.02 -16.34
C PRO A 121 25.07 19.21 -16.00
N GLU A 122 25.83 19.65 -15.00
CA GLU A 122 26.98 18.93 -14.46
C GLU A 122 26.61 17.52 -14.01
N ARG A 123 25.54 17.38 -13.22
CA ARG A 123 25.05 16.07 -12.77
C ARG A 123 24.70 15.18 -13.96
N LYS A 124 24.05 15.73 -15.01
CA LYS A 124 23.68 14.92 -16.19
C LYS A 124 24.91 14.45 -16.97
N ILE A 125 25.99 15.23 -17.02
CA ILE A 125 27.28 14.81 -17.58
C ILE A 125 27.87 13.67 -16.73
N LYS A 126 27.94 13.83 -15.40
CA LYS A 126 28.43 12.77 -14.49
C LYS A 126 27.61 11.49 -14.60
N GLU A 127 26.29 11.60 -14.73
CA GLU A 127 25.37 10.46 -14.96
C GLU A 127 25.70 9.71 -16.24
N ALA A 128 25.97 10.42 -17.34
CA ALA A 128 26.34 9.82 -18.61
C ALA A 128 27.70 9.10 -18.55
N LEU A 129 28.70 9.72 -17.90
CA LEU A 129 30.03 9.12 -17.73
C LEU A 129 29.97 7.88 -16.81
N LEU A 130 29.25 7.96 -15.70
CA LEU A 130 29.03 6.80 -14.81
C LEU A 130 28.31 5.67 -15.53
N ALA A 131 27.30 5.96 -16.34
CA ALA A 131 26.59 4.93 -17.11
C ALA A 131 27.54 4.19 -18.07
N LEU A 132 28.45 4.90 -18.73
CA LEU A 132 29.46 4.28 -19.61
C LEU A 132 30.43 3.39 -18.83
N GLU A 133 30.84 3.81 -17.63
CA GLU A 133 31.76 3.03 -16.80
C GLU A 133 31.08 1.80 -16.18
N ILE A 134 29.81 1.93 -15.76
CA ILE A 134 28.98 0.80 -15.32
C ILE A 134 28.88 -0.26 -16.42
N GLU A 135 28.65 0.13 -17.67
CA GLU A 135 28.51 -0.80 -18.81
C GLU A 135 29.83 -1.45 -19.24
N ARG A 136 30.97 -0.92 -18.79
CA ARG A 136 32.27 -1.57 -18.98
C ARG A 136 32.52 -2.67 -17.96
N GLN A 137 31.96 -2.54 -16.76
CA GLN A 137 32.24 -3.44 -15.64
C GLN A 137 31.13 -4.47 -15.40
N LEU A 138 29.88 -4.13 -15.76
CA LEU A 138 28.71 -4.97 -15.52
C LEU A 138 28.03 -5.35 -16.85
N SER A 139 27.55 -6.59 -16.91
CA SER A 139 26.72 -7.08 -18.00
C SER A 139 25.30 -6.50 -17.94
N LYS A 140 24.58 -6.52 -19.07
CA LYS A 140 23.18 -6.06 -19.15
C LYS A 140 22.26 -6.71 -18.11
N PRO A 141 22.29 -8.04 -17.88
CA PRO A 141 21.49 -8.65 -16.84
C PRO A 141 21.81 -8.14 -15.44
N GLN A 142 23.10 -7.91 -15.11
CA GLN A 142 23.51 -7.35 -13.81
C GLN A 142 23.01 -5.91 -13.63
N ILE A 143 23.09 -5.08 -14.68
CA ILE A 143 22.57 -3.71 -14.64
C ILE A 143 21.04 -3.71 -14.43
N LEU A 144 20.32 -4.58 -15.12
CA LEU A 144 18.88 -4.73 -14.95
C LEU A 144 18.52 -5.24 -13.55
N GLU A 145 19.30 -6.19 -13.01
CA GLU A 145 19.16 -6.67 -11.63
C GLU A 145 19.29 -5.53 -10.62
N LEU A 146 20.34 -4.71 -10.74
CA LEU A 146 20.55 -3.54 -9.88
C LEU A 146 19.38 -2.57 -9.98
N TYR A 147 18.94 -2.25 -11.20
CA TYR A 147 17.81 -1.37 -11.42
C TYR A 147 16.54 -1.90 -10.73
N MET A 148 16.19 -3.16 -10.98
CA MET A 148 14.96 -3.77 -10.48
C MET A 148 14.96 -3.99 -8.97
N ASN A 149 16.13 -4.04 -8.32
CA ASN A 149 16.25 -4.18 -6.87
C ASN A 149 16.42 -2.85 -6.13
N GLN A 150 16.79 -1.77 -6.83
CA GLN A 150 17.11 -0.48 -6.20
C GLN A 150 16.04 0.59 -6.42
N ILE A 151 15.33 0.57 -7.55
CA ILE A 151 14.43 1.67 -7.92
C ILE A 151 13.32 1.89 -6.89
N TYR A 152 13.05 3.14 -6.53
CA TYR A 152 11.96 3.47 -5.61
C TYR A 152 10.61 3.43 -6.34
N LEU A 153 9.64 2.70 -5.78
CA LEU A 153 8.33 2.44 -6.38
C LEU A 153 7.16 2.92 -5.50
N GLY A 154 7.42 3.76 -4.50
CA GLY A 154 6.39 4.23 -3.56
C GLY A 154 6.16 3.25 -2.40
N GLN A 155 5.33 3.61 -1.42
CA GLN A 155 5.04 2.79 -0.24
C GLN A 155 6.30 2.29 0.50
N ARG A 156 7.34 3.15 0.58
CA ARG A 156 8.66 2.82 1.13
C ARG A 156 9.34 1.62 0.43
N SER A 157 8.84 1.21 -0.73
CA SER A 157 9.30 0.02 -1.46
C SER A 157 10.41 0.40 -2.44
N TYR A 158 11.57 -0.21 -2.25
CA TYR A 158 12.74 -0.09 -3.10
C TYR A 158 12.97 -1.46 -3.74
N GLY A 159 12.85 -1.49 -5.06
CA GLY A 159 12.83 -2.69 -5.87
C GLY A 159 11.44 -3.30 -6.06
N PHE A 160 11.28 -4.04 -7.16
CA PHE A 160 10.00 -4.58 -7.60
C PHE A 160 9.42 -5.64 -6.66
N ALA A 161 10.26 -6.43 -6.00
CA ALA A 161 9.79 -7.45 -5.07
C ALA A 161 9.10 -6.84 -3.85
N ALA A 162 9.73 -5.83 -3.23
CA ALA A 162 9.13 -5.07 -2.14
C ALA A 162 7.82 -4.39 -2.57
N ALA A 163 7.77 -3.86 -3.80
CA ALA A 163 6.57 -3.22 -4.33
C ALA A 163 5.44 -4.23 -4.58
N ALA A 164 5.74 -5.42 -5.11
CA ALA A 164 4.75 -6.48 -5.32
C ALA A 164 4.09 -6.91 -4.00
N ASP A 165 4.87 -7.08 -2.94
CA ASP A 165 4.34 -7.36 -1.61
C ASP A 165 3.54 -6.17 -1.04
N ALA A 166 4.06 -4.94 -1.17
CA ALA A 166 3.39 -3.76 -0.63
C ALA A 166 2.05 -3.45 -1.31
N TYR A 167 1.96 -3.61 -2.63
CA TYR A 167 0.76 -3.26 -3.40
C TYR A 167 -0.21 -4.43 -3.58
N PHE A 168 0.28 -5.68 -3.67
CA PHE A 168 -0.55 -6.84 -4.00
C PHE A 168 -0.44 -7.99 -2.97
N GLY A 169 0.55 -7.95 -2.06
CA GLY A 169 0.80 -9.06 -1.12
C GLY A 169 1.24 -10.34 -1.82
N LYS A 170 1.94 -10.22 -2.95
CA LYS A 170 2.32 -11.35 -3.81
C LYS A 170 3.84 -11.39 -4.04
N PRO A 171 4.45 -12.58 -4.12
CA PRO A 171 5.78 -12.72 -4.68
C PRO A 171 5.77 -12.36 -6.18
N LEU A 172 6.92 -11.92 -6.73
CA LEU A 172 7.02 -11.55 -8.14
C LEU A 172 6.49 -12.63 -9.09
N ALA A 173 6.79 -13.90 -8.81
CA ALA A 173 6.36 -15.05 -9.62
C ALA A 173 4.84 -15.23 -9.71
N ALA A 174 4.06 -14.62 -8.82
CA ALA A 174 2.60 -14.72 -8.80
C ALA A 174 1.88 -13.49 -9.39
N LEU A 175 2.63 -12.54 -9.96
CA LEU A 175 2.05 -11.35 -10.57
C LEU A 175 1.39 -11.67 -11.91
N SER A 176 0.21 -11.11 -12.15
CA SER A 176 -0.41 -11.09 -13.47
C SER A 176 0.29 -10.09 -14.40
N LEU A 177 0.01 -10.17 -15.71
CA LEU A 177 0.48 -9.17 -16.68
C LEU A 177 -0.03 -7.76 -16.34
N ALA A 178 -1.28 -7.64 -15.85
CA ALA A 178 -1.86 -6.37 -15.47
C ALA A 178 -1.15 -5.76 -14.24
N GLU A 179 -0.80 -6.59 -13.25
CA GLU A 179 -0.05 -6.20 -12.05
C GLU A 179 1.40 -5.84 -12.40
N ALA A 180 2.06 -6.64 -13.25
CA ALA A 180 3.42 -6.36 -13.73
C ALA A 180 3.49 -5.01 -14.49
N ALA A 181 2.52 -4.76 -15.38
CA ALA A 181 2.41 -3.48 -16.08
C ALA A 181 2.09 -2.30 -15.14
N MET A 182 1.34 -2.54 -14.07
CA MET A 182 1.09 -1.53 -13.04
C MET A 182 2.39 -1.15 -12.34
N LEU A 183 3.16 -2.13 -11.85
CA LEU A 183 4.43 -1.89 -11.17
C LEU A 183 5.46 -1.22 -12.09
N ALA A 184 5.57 -1.68 -13.34
CA ALA A 184 6.48 -1.10 -14.33
C ALA A 184 6.12 0.36 -14.68
N GLY A 185 4.89 0.79 -14.42
CA GLY A 185 4.46 2.17 -14.62
C GLY A 185 4.94 3.16 -13.55
N LEU A 186 5.33 2.67 -12.36
CA LEU A 186 5.63 3.48 -11.17
C LEU A 186 6.95 4.28 -11.22
N PRO A 187 8.08 3.79 -11.79
CA PRO A 187 9.39 4.46 -11.69
C PRO A 187 9.41 5.93 -12.11
N GLN A 188 8.68 6.30 -13.16
CA GLN A 188 8.69 7.67 -13.68
C GLN A 188 8.18 8.69 -12.66
N ASN A 189 7.13 8.35 -11.90
CA ASN A 189 6.60 9.20 -10.84
C ASN A 189 5.85 8.36 -9.80
N PRO A 190 6.58 7.78 -8.82
CA PRO A 190 6.00 6.85 -7.86
C PRO A 190 4.92 7.48 -6.99
N HIS A 191 4.96 8.80 -6.76
CA HIS A 191 3.95 9.51 -5.98
C HIS A 191 2.68 9.78 -6.78
N TYR A 192 2.80 10.15 -8.06
CA TYR A 192 1.67 10.47 -8.92
C TYR A 192 0.92 9.22 -9.41
N ALA A 193 1.64 8.12 -9.65
CA ALA A 193 1.11 6.87 -10.17
C ALA A 193 0.82 5.82 -9.09
N ASN A 194 0.79 6.20 -7.81
CA ASN A 194 0.55 5.27 -6.70
C ASN A 194 -0.90 4.76 -6.72
N PRO A 195 -1.13 3.44 -6.91
CA PRO A 195 -2.49 2.89 -7.04
C PRO A 195 -3.29 2.93 -5.72
N LEU A 196 -2.62 3.02 -4.56
CA LEU A 196 -3.28 3.14 -3.25
C LEU A 196 -3.79 4.56 -2.98
N THR A 197 -3.23 5.59 -3.62
CA THR A 197 -3.68 6.97 -3.45
C THR A 197 -4.55 7.45 -4.61
N ASN A 198 -4.29 6.99 -5.84
CA ASN A 198 -5.07 7.35 -7.02
C ASN A 198 -5.03 6.24 -8.08
N LEU A 199 -5.96 5.29 -7.97
CA LEU A 199 -6.06 4.15 -8.88
C LEU A 199 -6.30 4.56 -10.34
N GLU A 200 -7.06 5.63 -10.59
CA GLU A 200 -7.38 6.09 -11.94
C GLU A 200 -6.13 6.55 -12.71
N ARG A 201 -5.26 7.34 -12.05
CA ARG A 201 -3.96 7.78 -12.60
C ARG A 201 -3.03 6.60 -12.82
N ALA A 202 -2.93 5.71 -11.84
CA ALA A 202 -2.13 4.50 -11.92
C ALA A 202 -2.58 3.61 -13.10
N THR A 203 -3.89 3.45 -13.29
CA THR A 203 -4.49 2.69 -14.40
C THR A 203 -4.19 3.31 -15.76
N ARG A 204 -4.25 4.64 -15.90
CA ARG A 204 -3.83 5.30 -17.15
C ARG A 204 -2.37 5.01 -17.48
N ARG A 205 -1.50 5.05 -16.46
CA ARG A 205 -0.08 4.75 -16.62
C ARG A 205 0.15 3.28 -17.00
N GLN A 206 -0.52 2.35 -16.32
CA GLN A 206 -0.52 0.92 -16.64
C GLN A 206 -0.94 0.64 -18.08
N ARG A 207 -2.00 1.30 -18.58
CA ARG A 207 -2.45 1.17 -19.97
C ARG A 207 -1.41 1.65 -20.99
N LEU A 208 -0.63 2.68 -20.66
CA LEU A 208 0.49 3.13 -21.49
C LEU A 208 1.61 2.09 -21.52
N VAL A 209 1.94 1.46 -20.39
CA VAL A 209 2.91 0.36 -20.33
C VAL A 209 2.46 -0.79 -21.22
N LEU A 210 1.21 -1.25 -21.09
CA LEU A 210 0.64 -2.29 -21.94
C LEU A 210 0.67 -1.92 -23.43
N ALA A 211 0.46 -0.66 -23.78
CA ALA A 211 0.59 -0.19 -25.16
C ALA A 211 2.03 -0.26 -25.68
N ARG A 212 3.01 0.06 -24.83
CA ARG A 212 4.43 -0.07 -25.17
C ARG A 212 4.87 -1.52 -25.28
N MET A 213 4.36 -2.42 -24.45
CA MET A 213 4.64 -3.85 -24.54
C MET A 213 4.15 -4.44 -25.86
N VAL A 214 2.97 -4.04 -26.35
CA VAL A 214 2.51 -4.42 -27.70
C VAL A 214 3.43 -3.83 -28.78
N ALA A 215 3.77 -2.54 -28.68
CA ALA A 215 4.62 -1.86 -29.68
C ALA A 215 6.04 -2.43 -29.78
N THR A 216 6.54 -3.07 -28.72
CA THR A 216 7.85 -3.74 -28.67
C THR A 216 7.77 -5.25 -28.95
N GLY A 217 6.56 -5.78 -29.16
CA GLY A 217 6.34 -7.21 -29.42
C GLY A 217 6.45 -8.10 -28.17
N ALA A 218 6.47 -7.53 -26.97
CA ALA A 218 6.53 -8.28 -25.72
C ALA A 218 5.21 -9.01 -25.40
N ILE A 219 4.08 -8.48 -25.86
CA ILE A 219 2.75 -9.09 -25.73
C ILE A 219 1.93 -8.87 -27.00
N THR A 220 0.93 -9.70 -27.19
CA THR A 220 -0.07 -9.59 -28.25
C THR A 220 -1.16 -8.57 -27.90
N PRO A 221 -1.89 -8.03 -28.91
CA PRO A 221 -3.08 -7.21 -28.66
C PRO A 221 -4.16 -7.91 -27.83
N ALA A 222 -4.28 -9.25 -27.94
CA ALA A 222 -5.23 -10.04 -27.17
C ALA A 222 -4.85 -10.09 -25.68
N GLU A 223 -3.57 -10.31 -25.36
CA GLU A 223 -3.07 -10.25 -23.98
C GLU A 223 -3.22 -8.85 -23.38
N GLN A 224 -2.99 -7.81 -24.17
CA GLN A 224 -3.27 -6.43 -23.76
C GLN A 224 -4.75 -6.25 -23.40
N ALA A 225 -5.69 -6.76 -24.21
CA ALA A 225 -7.12 -6.65 -23.94
C ALA A 225 -7.49 -7.39 -22.64
N GLY A 226 -6.95 -8.59 -22.42
CA GLY A 226 -7.13 -9.35 -21.18
C GLY A 226 -6.61 -8.59 -19.95
N ALA A 227 -5.37 -8.07 -20.01
CA ALA A 227 -4.77 -7.32 -18.91
C ALA A 227 -5.50 -6.00 -18.60
N ARG A 228 -6.17 -5.39 -19.59
CA ARG A 228 -7.00 -4.18 -19.38
C ARG A 228 -8.34 -4.47 -18.73
N ALA A 229 -8.87 -5.68 -18.92
CA ALA A 229 -10.14 -6.12 -18.34
C ALA A 229 -9.99 -6.66 -16.91
N GLU A 230 -8.77 -7.01 -16.50
CA GLU A 230 -8.48 -7.50 -15.16
C GLU A 230 -8.75 -6.43 -14.08
N VAL A 231 -9.56 -6.79 -13.09
CA VAL A 231 -9.80 -5.95 -11.90
C VAL A 231 -8.71 -6.22 -10.88
N LEU A 232 -7.80 -5.27 -10.73
CA LEU A 232 -6.67 -5.38 -9.80
C LEU A 232 -7.13 -5.33 -8.34
N LYS A 233 -6.72 -6.33 -7.56
CA LYS A 233 -6.96 -6.38 -6.11
C LYS A 233 -5.74 -5.83 -5.37
N LEU A 234 -5.82 -4.58 -4.92
CA LEU A 234 -4.77 -3.98 -4.11
C LEU A 234 -4.82 -4.51 -2.68
N ARG A 235 -3.65 -4.64 -2.06
CA ARG A 235 -3.49 -5.00 -0.65
C ARG A 235 -4.08 -3.90 0.23
N SER A 236 -5.02 -4.27 1.10
CA SER A 236 -5.59 -3.35 2.08
C SER A 236 -4.55 -3.05 3.19
N PRO A 237 -4.49 -1.80 3.70
CA PRO A 237 -3.62 -1.44 4.82
C PRO A 237 -3.82 -2.31 6.08
N SER A 238 -5.01 -2.88 6.26
CA SER A 238 -5.39 -3.79 7.35
C SER A 238 -4.88 -5.23 7.21
N SER A 239 -4.00 -5.51 6.26
CA SER A 239 -3.46 -6.86 6.01
C SER A 239 -2.26 -7.24 6.89
N GLN A 240 -2.01 -6.52 7.99
CA GLN A 240 -1.28 -7.11 9.10
C GLN A 240 -2.22 -8.12 9.76
N THR A 241 -2.06 -9.39 9.40
CA THR A 241 -2.94 -10.48 9.83
C THR A 241 -2.80 -10.82 11.32
N LEU A 242 -1.85 -10.21 12.04
CA LEU A 242 -1.61 -10.47 13.44
C LEU A 242 -1.22 -9.20 14.19
N HIS A 243 -2.02 -8.82 15.20
CA HIS A 243 -1.73 -7.72 16.11
C HIS A 243 -0.68 -8.12 17.13
N ALA A 244 0.57 -7.76 16.87
CA ALA A 244 1.72 -8.09 17.71
C ALA A 244 2.70 -6.92 17.87
N GLU A 245 2.22 -5.68 17.73
CA GLU A 245 3.01 -4.45 17.67
C GLU A 245 3.87 -4.26 18.93
N HIS A 246 3.33 -4.61 20.10
CA HIS A 246 4.05 -4.55 21.37
C HIS A 246 5.22 -5.55 21.39
N VAL A 247 4.99 -6.79 20.97
CA VAL A 247 6.04 -7.83 20.92
C VAL A 247 7.09 -7.48 19.87
N ALA A 248 6.66 -6.97 18.72
CA ALA A 248 7.55 -6.48 17.68
C ALA A 248 8.45 -5.34 18.19
N GLU A 249 7.91 -4.37 18.94
CA GLU A 249 8.69 -3.28 19.53
C GLU A 249 9.67 -3.78 20.61
N MET A 250 9.26 -4.75 21.45
CA MET A 250 10.17 -5.40 22.41
C MET A 250 11.33 -6.09 21.68
N ALA A 251 11.05 -6.85 20.62
CA ALA A 251 12.05 -7.50 19.80
C ALA A 251 13.00 -6.48 19.15
N ARG A 252 12.46 -5.39 18.59
CA ARG A 252 13.26 -4.29 18.01
C ARG A 252 14.21 -3.68 19.04
N ARG A 253 13.72 -3.37 20.25
CA ARG A 253 14.53 -2.79 21.33
C ARG A 253 15.71 -3.67 21.68
N LEU A 254 15.47 -4.96 21.92
CA LEU A 254 16.52 -5.94 22.26
C LEU A 254 17.59 -6.05 21.18
N VAL A 255 17.18 -6.05 19.90
CA VAL A 255 18.11 -6.15 18.78
C VAL A 255 18.94 -4.88 18.63
N VAL A 256 18.30 -3.71 18.74
CA VAL A 256 19.01 -2.42 18.63
C VAL A 256 19.94 -2.19 19.81
N GLU A 257 19.58 -2.64 21.01
CA GLU A 257 20.47 -2.61 22.18
C GLU A 257 21.75 -3.43 21.94
N ARG A 258 21.63 -4.57 21.26
CA ARG A 258 22.75 -5.48 21.01
C ARG A 258 23.59 -5.12 19.77
N PHE A 259 22.95 -4.64 18.71
CA PHE A 259 23.57 -4.45 17.40
C PHE A 259 23.61 -2.98 16.95
N GLY A 260 23.11 -2.05 17.77
CA GLY A 260 23.03 -0.63 17.43
C GLY A 260 22.03 -0.34 16.31
N THR A 261 22.14 0.86 15.72
CA THR A 261 21.24 1.31 14.66
C THR A 261 21.45 0.59 13.32
N ASP A 262 22.61 -0.06 13.14
CA ASP A 262 22.91 -0.79 11.90
C ASP A 262 21.97 -2.00 11.70
N ALA A 263 21.37 -2.50 12.79
CA ALA A 263 20.34 -3.54 12.78
C ALA A 263 19.20 -3.25 11.79
N TYR A 264 18.87 -1.97 11.55
CA TYR A 264 17.83 -1.56 10.60
C TYR A 264 18.19 -1.74 9.13
N SER A 265 19.43 -2.11 8.83
CA SER A 265 19.96 -2.17 7.46
C SER A 265 20.74 -3.45 7.14
N GLN A 266 20.99 -4.30 8.13
CA GLN A 266 21.77 -5.54 8.00
C GLN A 266 20.94 -6.77 7.63
N GLY A 267 19.62 -6.65 7.45
CA GLY A 267 18.76 -7.79 7.11
C GLY A 267 18.60 -8.81 8.23
N LEU A 268 18.73 -8.38 9.48
CA LEU A 268 18.57 -9.27 10.63
C LEU A 268 17.14 -9.82 10.67
N ARG A 269 17.04 -11.14 10.88
CA ARG A 269 15.77 -11.85 11.07
C ARG A 269 15.65 -12.28 12.51
N VAL A 270 14.61 -11.82 13.19
CA VAL A 270 14.35 -12.09 14.61
C VAL A 270 13.18 -13.03 14.70
N VAL A 271 13.41 -14.21 15.25
CA VAL A 271 12.34 -15.18 15.54
C VAL A 271 12.03 -15.08 17.02
N THR A 272 10.81 -14.67 17.34
CA THR A 272 10.33 -14.57 18.73
C THR A 272 9.82 -15.91 19.22
N THR A 273 9.53 -16.02 20.53
CA THR A 273 8.85 -17.18 21.11
C THR A 273 7.33 -17.15 20.91
N LEU A 274 6.79 -16.07 20.32
CA LEU A 274 5.36 -15.89 20.10
C LEU A 274 4.83 -16.93 19.12
N ARG A 275 3.64 -17.47 19.36
CA ARG A 275 2.89 -18.25 18.36
C ARG A 275 1.75 -17.39 17.82
N ALA A 276 1.54 -17.39 16.51
CA ALA A 276 0.55 -16.52 15.89
C ALA A 276 -0.87 -16.77 16.41
N ALA A 277 -1.25 -18.04 16.55
CA ALA A 277 -2.57 -18.42 17.06
C ALA A 277 -2.83 -17.91 18.49
N ASP A 278 -1.85 -18.03 19.37
CA ASP A 278 -1.96 -17.61 20.77
C ASP A 278 -2.06 -16.09 20.89
N GLN A 279 -1.26 -15.35 20.11
CA GLN A 279 -1.33 -13.90 20.07
C GLN A 279 -2.67 -13.39 19.54
N GLN A 280 -3.20 -14.00 18.47
CA GLN A 280 -4.51 -13.64 17.94
C GLN A 280 -5.61 -13.90 18.97
N ALA A 281 -5.57 -15.05 19.65
CA ALA A 281 -6.52 -15.38 20.69
C ALA A 281 -6.44 -14.39 21.87
N ALA A 282 -5.23 -13.97 22.26
CA ALA A 282 -5.04 -12.97 23.30
C ALA A 282 -5.61 -11.59 22.89
N TRP A 283 -5.34 -11.15 21.66
CA TRP A 283 -5.89 -9.91 21.10
C TRP A 283 -7.42 -9.94 21.09
N ASP A 284 -8.01 -10.99 20.53
CA ASP A 284 -9.45 -11.20 20.48
C ASP A 284 -10.07 -11.21 21.88
N ALA A 285 -9.43 -11.89 22.84
CA ALA A 285 -9.92 -12.00 24.22
C ALA A 285 -9.92 -10.64 24.93
N VAL A 286 -8.85 -9.84 24.79
CA VAL A 286 -8.77 -8.49 25.37
C VAL A 286 -9.83 -7.60 24.73
N ARG A 287 -9.91 -7.56 23.39
CA ARG A 287 -10.87 -6.74 22.66
C ARG A 287 -12.31 -7.09 23.03
N LYS A 288 -12.64 -8.38 23.03
CA LYS A 288 -13.95 -8.89 23.46
C LYS A 288 -14.25 -8.52 24.91
N GLY A 289 -13.28 -8.67 25.81
CA GLY A 289 -13.42 -8.35 27.23
C GLY A 289 -13.72 -6.86 27.45
N VAL A 290 -12.96 -5.99 26.79
CA VAL A 290 -13.10 -4.53 26.84
C VAL A 290 -14.46 -4.09 26.29
N LEU A 291 -14.87 -4.61 25.13
CA LEU A 291 -16.18 -4.30 24.54
C LEU A 291 -17.34 -4.82 25.41
N ALA A 292 -17.21 -6.04 25.96
CA ALA A 292 -18.23 -6.62 26.83
C ALA A 292 -18.33 -5.92 28.19
N TYR A 293 -17.22 -5.32 28.66
CA TYR A 293 -17.20 -4.47 29.84
C TYR A 293 -17.93 -3.15 29.58
N ASP A 294 -17.62 -2.47 28.47
CA ASP A 294 -18.24 -1.20 28.11
C ASP A 294 -19.73 -1.35 27.78
N ALA A 295 -20.13 -2.47 27.17
CA ALA A 295 -21.54 -2.76 26.86
C ALA A 295 -22.45 -2.91 28.10
N ARG A 296 -21.89 -3.00 29.32
CA ARG A 296 -22.65 -3.01 30.59
C ARG A 296 -22.77 -1.62 31.21
N ARG A 297 -22.05 -0.63 30.69
CA ARG A 297 -22.13 0.74 31.17
C ARG A 297 -23.38 1.43 30.61
N PRO A 298 -23.87 2.48 31.28
CA PRO A 298 -24.97 3.29 30.75
C PRO A 298 -24.63 3.87 29.38
N TRP A 299 -25.65 3.98 28.53
CA TRP A 299 -25.57 4.69 27.25
C TRP A 299 -25.06 6.11 27.46
N ARG A 300 -23.93 6.45 26.82
CA ARG A 300 -23.33 7.79 26.89
C ARG A 300 -23.80 8.77 25.81
N GLY A 301 -24.67 8.33 24.91
CA GLY A 301 -25.07 9.11 23.74
C GLY A 301 -24.32 8.73 22.46
N PRO A 302 -24.78 9.22 21.30
CA PRO A 302 -24.08 9.08 20.03
C PRO A 302 -22.74 9.84 20.04
N GLU A 303 -21.82 9.46 19.16
CA GLU A 303 -20.49 10.10 19.05
C GLU A 303 -20.56 11.53 18.51
N GLY A 304 -21.66 11.87 17.84
CA GLY A 304 -21.89 13.19 17.27
C GLY A 304 -23.27 13.30 16.63
N PHE A 305 -23.56 14.50 16.13
CA PHE A 305 -24.77 14.77 15.36
C PHE A 305 -24.40 15.55 14.10
N GLU A 306 -24.81 15.02 12.97
CA GLU A 306 -24.61 15.62 11.67
C GLU A 306 -25.94 16.05 11.07
N THR A 307 -25.91 17.10 10.25
CA THR A 307 -27.13 17.58 9.58
C THR A 307 -27.31 16.83 8.27
N LEU A 308 -28.41 16.08 8.16
CA LEU A 308 -28.81 15.41 6.93
C LEU A 308 -29.89 16.20 6.17
N PRO A 309 -29.91 16.16 4.82
CA PRO A 309 -30.98 16.73 4.03
C PRO A 309 -32.36 16.19 4.46
N ALA A 310 -33.40 17.03 4.43
CA ALA A 310 -34.78 16.69 4.80
C ALA A 310 -35.76 16.92 3.62
N GLY A 311 -36.69 15.98 3.39
CA GLY A 311 -37.74 16.10 2.36
C GLY A 311 -38.44 14.78 2.03
N ARG A 312 -39.67 14.83 1.49
CA ARG A 312 -40.53 13.64 1.18
C ARG A 312 -39.92 12.65 0.18
N HIS A 313 -38.94 13.07 -0.62
CA HIS A 313 -38.21 12.25 -1.60
C HIS A 313 -36.75 11.98 -1.17
N ALA A 314 -36.36 12.38 0.04
CA ALA A 314 -34.96 12.35 0.49
C ALA A 314 -34.57 11.06 1.23
N ASP A 315 -35.51 10.16 1.56
CA ASP A 315 -35.20 8.98 2.37
C ASP A 315 -34.53 7.83 1.57
N ASP A 316 -34.57 7.90 0.24
CA ASP A 316 -33.87 6.95 -0.64
C ASP A 316 -33.23 7.59 -1.87
N SER A 317 -32.74 8.82 -1.73
CA SER A 317 -32.07 9.54 -2.83
C SER A 317 -30.56 9.31 -2.82
N PRO A 318 -29.90 9.26 -3.99
CA PRO A 318 -28.44 9.30 -4.09
C PRO A 318 -27.82 10.53 -3.40
N GLU A 319 -28.58 11.61 -3.28
CA GLU A 319 -28.19 12.82 -2.56
C GLU A 319 -28.06 12.60 -1.05
N LEU A 320 -28.97 11.82 -0.45
CA LEU A 320 -28.89 11.46 0.97
C LEU A 320 -27.69 10.53 1.21
N GLU A 321 -27.47 9.55 0.33
CA GLU A 321 -26.34 8.63 0.43
C GLU A 321 -25.02 9.40 0.40
N ALA A 322 -24.86 10.32 -0.55
CA ALA A 322 -23.69 11.18 -0.67
C ALA A 322 -23.53 12.13 0.53
N ALA A 323 -24.61 12.73 1.02
CA ALA A 323 -24.57 13.60 2.19
C ALA A 323 -24.19 12.85 3.47
N ALA A 324 -24.71 11.63 3.65
CA ALA A 324 -24.38 10.75 4.77
C ALA A 324 -22.92 10.27 4.72
N ALA A 325 -22.41 9.89 3.54
CA ALA A 325 -20.99 9.55 3.36
C ALA A 325 -20.09 10.77 3.64
N GLN A 326 -20.49 11.96 3.16
CA GLN A 326 -19.77 13.21 3.40
C GLN A 326 -19.77 13.61 4.89
N ALA A 327 -20.88 13.40 5.59
CA ALA A 327 -20.99 13.66 7.03
C ALA A 327 -20.03 12.76 7.84
N LEU A 328 -19.80 11.53 7.37
CA LEU A 328 -18.89 10.58 8.02
C LEU A 328 -17.41 10.76 7.65
N LYS A 329 -17.05 11.74 6.81
CA LYS A 329 -15.67 11.91 6.30
C LYS A 329 -14.61 12.10 7.40
N ASP A 330 -15.00 12.73 8.52
CA ASP A 330 -14.11 13.08 9.63
C ASP A 330 -14.08 11.97 10.69
N TYR A 331 -14.96 10.97 10.56
CA TYR A 331 -15.03 9.80 11.41
C TYR A 331 -14.23 8.66 10.77
N ARG A 332 -13.69 7.77 11.62
CA ARG A 332 -12.88 6.64 11.16
C ARG A 332 -13.40 5.34 11.75
N ASP A 333 -13.56 4.36 10.86
CA ASP A 333 -13.72 2.97 11.24
C ASP A 333 -12.44 2.49 11.96
N ASP A 334 -12.63 1.60 12.93
CA ASP A 334 -11.55 0.93 13.66
C ASP A 334 -11.78 -0.59 13.58
N GLU A 335 -11.13 -1.22 12.59
CA GLU A 335 -11.35 -2.63 12.25
C GLU A 335 -12.86 -2.94 12.10
N ASP A 336 -13.38 -3.82 12.96
CA ASP A 336 -14.77 -4.27 13.05
C ASP A 336 -15.74 -3.19 13.57
N LEU A 337 -15.23 -2.12 14.18
CA LEU A 337 -16.01 -1.03 14.73
C LEU A 337 -16.25 0.02 13.65
N ARG A 338 -17.39 -0.11 12.97
CA ARG A 338 -17.75 0.73 11.83
C ARG A 338 -18.59 1.91 12.27
N VAL A 339 -18.35 3.07 11.68
CA VAL A 339 -19.14 4.27 11.94
C VAL A 339 -20.37 4.27 11.04
N ALA A 340 -21.51 4.57 11.64
CA ALA A 340 -22.81 4.63 10.99
C ALA A 340 -23.51 5.95 11.34
N ILE A 341 -24.19 6.56 10.38
CA ILE A 341 -25.07 7.70 10.62
C ILE A 341 -26.53 7.26 10.56
N VAL A 342 -27.31 7.68 11.55
CA VAL A 342 -28.72 7.33 11.69
C VAL A 342 -29.56 8.09 10.66
N LEU A 343 -30.28 7.35 9.82
CA LEU A 343 -31.19 7.91 8.82
C LEU A 343 -32.62 8.01 9.37
N GLN A 344 -33.06 6.97 10.07
CA GLN A 344 -34.41 6.86 10.62
C GLN A 344 -34.37 6.15 11.97
N VAL A 345 -35.24 6.60 12.89
CA VAL A 345 -35.39 6.04 14.24
C VAL A 345 -36.84 5.64 14.43
N GLY A 346 -37.07 4.36 14.68
CA GLY A 346 -38.33 3.80 15.13
C GLY A 346 -38.25 3.30 16.58
N PRO A 347 -39.37 2.88 17.19
CA PRO A 347 -39.41 2.46 18.60
C PRO A 347 -38.65 1.16 18.89
N LYS A 348 -38.39 0.33 17.86
CA LYS A 348 -37.70 -0.97 17.98
C LYS A 348 -36.65 -1.21 16.91
N GLU A 349 -36.43 -0.22 16.05
CA GLU A 349 -35.53 -0.33 14.90
C GLU A 349 -34.88 1.01 14.60
N VAL A 350 -33.61 0.95 14.17
CA VAL A 350 -32.88 2.12 13.70
C VAL A 350 -32.26 1.76 12.36
N LEU A 351 -32.55 2.57 11.34
CA LEU A 351 -31.89 2.49 10.04
C LEU A 351 -30.70 3.44 10.05
N ALA A 352 -29.52 2.92 9.74
CA ALA A 352 -28.30 3.70 9.66
C ALA A 352 -27.54 3.38 8.36
N GLN A 353 -26.65 4.29 7.96
CA GLN A 353 -25.78 4.12 6.79
C GLN A 353 -24.32 4.16 7.23
N LEU A 354 -23.54 3.21 6.75
CA LEU A 354 -22.09 3.16 6.96
C LEU A 354 -21.39 4.12 6.00
N ALA A 355 -20.15 4.51 6.32
CA ALA A 355 -19.36 5.41 5.47
C ALA A 355 -19.28 4.97 3.98
N PRO A 356 -19.21 3.66 3.63
CA PRO A 356 -19.21 3.21 2.24
C PRO A 356 -20.58 3.27 1.51
N GLY A 357 -21.65 3.75 2.15
CA GLY A 357 -23.00 3.80 1.56
C GLY A 357 -23.89 2.59 1.93
N GLU A 358 -23.32 1.53 2.51
CA GLU A 358 -24.06 0.35 2.95
C GLU A 358 -25.08 0.72 4.04
N ARG A 359 -26.35 0.37 3.84
CA ARG A 359 -27.41 0.56 4.83
C ARG A 359 -27.52 -0.64 5.76
N VAL A 360 -27.59 -0.36 7.05
CA VAL A 360 -27.71 -1.35 8.11
C VAL A 360 -28.92 -1.08 8.98
N THR A 361 -29.59 -2.15 9.37
CA THR A 361 -30.76 -2.07 10.25
C THR A 361 -30.41 -2.68 11.61
N LEU A 362 -30.51 -1.86 12.65
CA LEU A 362 -30.28 -2.23 14.04
C LEU A 362 -31.61 -2.57 14.69
N ARG A 363 -31.75 -3.77 15.25
CA ARG A 363 -32.99 -4.28 15.89
C ARG A 363 -32.66 -5.20 17.06
N GLY A 364 -33.62 -5.38 17.96
CA GLY A 364 -33.53 -6.36 19.07
C GLY A 364 -32.29 -6.13 19.95
N ASP A 365 -31.53 -7.20 20.19
CA ASP A 365 -30.31 -7.16 21.00
C ASP A 365 -29.26 -6.18 20.47
N GLY A 366 -29.29 -5.88 19.16
CA GLY A 366 -28.41 -4.91 18.53
C GLY A 366 -28.63 -3.48 19.01
N LEU A 367 -29.79 -3.15 19.58
CA LEU A 367 -30.09 -1.83 20.14
C LEU A 367 -29.93 -1.77 21.66
N ARG A 368 -29.58 -2.89 22.32
CA ARG A 368 -29.63 -3.02 23.79
C ARG A 368 -28.88 -1.90 24.51
N VAL A 369 -27.67 -1.57 24.05
CA VAL A 369 -26.83 -0.53 24.66
C VAL A 369 -27.42 0.87 24.45
N ALA A 370 -28.12 1.11 23.34
CA ALA A 370 -28.66 2.42 22.99
C ALA A 370 -30.17 2.58 23.29
N LEU A 371 -30.80 1.60 23.96
CA LEU A 371 -32.21 1.66 24.37
C LEU A 371 -32.57 2.95 25.13
N PRO A 372 -31.74 3.48 26.05
CA PRO A 372 -32.04 4.74 26.73
C PRO A 372 -32.20 5.91 25.75
N GLY A 373 -31.47 5.91 24.63
CA GLY A 373 -31.55 6.94 23.61
C GLY A 373 -32.80 6.87 22.73
N LEU A 374 -33.52 5.74 22.72
CA LEU A 374 -34.79 5.57 22.01
C LEU A 374 -36.01 6.01 22.85
N ALA A 375 -35.80 6.35 24.13
CA ALA A 375 -36.89 6.81 24.98
C ALA A 375 -37.46 8.13 24.47
N ALA A 376 -38.80 8.26 24.45
CA ALA A 376 -39.49 9.46 23.95
C ALA A 376 -39.11 10.76 24.70
N ARG A 377 -38.54 10.64 25.90
CA ARG A 377 -38.06 11.76 26.74
C ARG A 377 -36.55 11.67 27.01
N ALA A 378 -35.79 11.00 26.15
CA ALA A 378 -34.33 10.98 26.26
C ALA A 378 -33.77 12.42 26.21
N PRO A 379 -32.84 12.80 27.11
CA PRO A 379 -32.09 14.04 27.01
C PRO A 379 -31.45 14.21 25.62
N ALA A 380 -31.31 15.46 25.14
CA ALA A 380 -30.90 15.74 23.76
C ALA A 380 -29.51 15.19 23.38
N ASP A 381 -28.62 15.06 24.36
CA ASP A 381 -27.29 14.46 24.29
C ASP A 381 -27.32 12.93 24.26
N LEU A 382 -28.35 12.30 24.83
CA LEU A 382 -28.52 10.84 24.83
C LEU A 382 -29.46 10.35 23.71
N ALA A 383 -30.28 11.23 23.16
CA ALA A 383 -31.33 10.88 22.21
C ALA A 383 -30.78 10.37 20.87
N LEU A 384 -31.27 9.21 20.46
CA LEU A 384 -31.11 8.72 19.10
C LEU A 384 -32.12 9.41 18.18
N ARG A 385 -31.59 10.13 17.19
CA ARG A 385 -32.38 10.84 16.17
C ARG A 385 -31.66 10.79 14.83
N ARG A 386 -32.37 11.15 13.77
CA ARG A 386 -31.77 11.33 12.44
C ARG A 386 -30.54 12.24 12.53
N GLY A 387 -29.45 11.84 11.89
CA GLY A 387 -28.16 12.51 11.93
C GLY A 387 -27.24 12.10 13.09
N ALA A 388 -27.72 11.31 14.06
CA ALA A 388 -26.85 10.78 15.12
C ALA A 388 -25.78 9.85 14.53
N VAL A 389 -24.52 10.02 14.97
CA VAL A 389 -23.41 9.17 14.55
C VAL A 389 -23.16 8.11 15.62
N LEU A 390 -23.13 6.85 15.20
CA LEU A 390 -23.00 5.67 16.03
C LEU A 390 -21.82 4.82 15.59
N ARG A 391 -21.33 4.01 16.52
CA ARG A 391 -20.42 2.91 16.21
C ARG A 391 -21.21 1.61 16.23
N VAL A 392 -21.02 0.79 15.21
CA VAL A 392 -21.72 -0.48 15.03
C VAL A 392 -20.75 -1.60 14.70
N VAL A 393 -21.10 -2.80 15.13
CA VAL A 393 -20.36 -4.03 14.85
C VAL A 393 -21.32 -5.08 14.29
N GLN A 394 -20.81 -5.89 13.37
CA GLN A 394 -21.58 -6.98 12.78
C GLN A 394 -21.61 -8.20 13.73
N LEU A 395 -22.80 -8.69 14.07
CA LEU A 395 -23.02 -9.86 14.94
C LEU A 395 -22.96 -11.14 14.12
N ARG A 396 -21.87 -11.91 14.17
CA ARG A 396 -21.82 -13.21 13.47
C ARG A 396 -22.84 -14.19 14.07
N ALA A 397 -23.54 -14.93 13.21
CA ALA A 397 -24.38 -16.05 13.63
C ALA A 397 -23.48 -17.17 14.19
N ARG A 398 -23.55 -17.44 15.50
CA ARG A 398 -23.09 -18.69 16.11
C ARG A 398 -24.29 -19.33 16.80
N GLY A 399 -24.48 -20.64 16.59
CA GLY A 399 -25.52 -21.41 17.27
C GLY A 399 -25.41 -21.24 18.78
N GLY A 400 -26.45 -20.67 19.38
CA GLY A 400 -26.59 -20.47 20.83
C GLY A 400 -25.74 -19.33 21.40
N ALA A 401 -26.40 -18.22 21.72
CA ALA A 401 -25.91 -17.00 22.40
C ALA A 401 -25.05 -16.05 21.53
N ALA A 402 -25.65 -14.90 21.20
CA ALA A 402 -25.02 -13.79 20.48
C ALA A 402 -23.80 -13.25 21.24
N ALA A 403 -22.63 -13.27 20.60
CA ALA A 403 -21.40 -12.69 21.10
C ALA A 403 -20.83 -11.70 20.08
N VAL A 404 -20.33 -10.57 20.58
CA VAL A 404 -19.58 -9.55 19.82
C VAL A 404 -18.31 -10.18 19.25
N ALA A 405 -18.00 -9.88 17.98
CA ALA A 405 -16.97 -10.54 17.20
C ALA A 405 -15.55 -10.40 17.81
N GLY A 406 -14.81 -11.51 17.75
CA GLY A 406 -13.35 -11.60 17.78
C GLY A 406 -12.97 -12.58 16.66
N ALA A 407 -11.86 -12.33 15.96
CA ALA A 407 -11.59 -12.87 14.65
C ALA A 407 -10.74 -14.14 14.67
N SER A 408 -11.33 -15.28 14.29
CA SER A 408 -10.62 -16.34 13.53
C SER A 408 -11.57 -17.39 12.93
N ALA A 409 -11.59 -17.48 11.60
CA ALA A 409 -11.84 -18.70 10.80
C ALA A 409 -11.58 -18.41 9.31
N PRO A 410 -11.00 -19.34 8.53
CA PRO A 410 -10.56 -19.09 7.17
C PRO A 410 -11.73 -19.04 6.18
N ALA A 411 -11.49 -18.38 5.06
CA ALA A 411 -12.45 -18.18 3.98
C ALA A 411 -12.84 -19.49 3.28
N ALA A 412 -14.09 -19.93 3.45
CA ALA A 412 -14.87 -20.70 2.46
C ALA A 412 -16.37 -20.73 2.83
N ALA A 413 -17.22 -20.67 1.77
CA ALA A 413 -18.69 -20.82 1.73
C ALA A 413 -19.52 -19.65 2.33
N SER A 414 -20.04 -18.72 1.54
CA SER A 414 -21.27 -18.77 0.70
C SER A 414 -22.58 -18.90 1.50
N ASN A 415 -23.41 -17.84 1.40
CA ASN A 415 -24.83 -17.76 1.75
C ASN A 415 -25.22 -18.21 3.18
N ALA A 416 -24.93 -17.35 4.16
CA ALA A 416 -25.61 -17.36 5.46
C ALA A 416 -26.35 -16.03 5.67
N ASN A 417 -27.61 -16.12 6.11
CA ASN A 417 -28.52 -15.02 6.48
C ASN A 417 -27.77 -13.87 7.18
N PRO A 418 -28.03 -12.57 6.87
CA PRO A 418 -27.21 -11.49 7.41
C PRO A 418 -27.30 -11.45 8.93
N ALA A 419 -26.21 -11.90 9.55
CA ALA A 419 -25.67 -11.43 10.82
C ALA A 419 -26.14 -9.99 11.13
N GLY A 420 -26.98 -9.82 12.15
CA GLY A 420 -27.53 -8.51 12.53
C GLY A 420 -26.44 -7.53 12.98
N TRP A 421 -26.75 -6.25 13.09
CA TRP A 421 -25.80 -5.23 13.58
C TRP A 421 -26.12 -4.86 15.03
N ALA A 422 -25.08 -4.51 15.79
CA ALA A 422 -25.23 -4.00 17.15
C ALA A 422 -24.54 -2.65 17.34
N VAL A 423 -25.20 -1.76 18.09
CA VAL A 423 -24.61 -0.52 18.58
C VAL A 423 -23.60 -0.84 19.67
N VAL A 424 -22.43 -0.25 19.54
CA VAL A 424 -21.33 -0.30 20.51
C VAL A 424 -20.85 1.12 20.77
N GLN A 425 -20.14 1.34 21.87
CA GLN A 425 -19.50 2.62 22.15
C GLN A 425 -17.99 2.43 22.17
N TRP A 426 -17.26 3.51 21.89
CA TRP A 426 -15.82 3.51 22.08
C TRP A 426 -15.52 3.21 23.55
N PRO A 427 -14.74 2.17 23.86
CA PRO A 427 -14.51 1.79 25.25
C PRO A 427 -13.74 2.87 26.01
N GLU A 428 -14.36 3.41 27.06
CA GLU A 428 -13.69 4.30 28.01
C GLU A 428 -13.17 3.46 29.18
N VAL A 429 -12.01 2.85 29.00
CA VAL A 429 -11.43 1.94 30.01
C VAL A 429 -10.02 2.38 30.35
N GLN A 430 -9.77 2.58 31.65
CA GLN A 430 -8.44 2.55 32.21
C GLN A 430 -8.19 1.11 32.66
N ALA A 431 -7.34 0.38 31.96
CA ALA A 431 -7.05 -1.02 32.24
C ALA A 431 -5.56 -1.24 32.53
N GLY A 432 -5.26 -2.17 33.43
CA GLY A 432 -3.96 -2.79 33.59
C GLY A 432 -4.06 -4.26 33.20
N LEU A 433 -3.09 -4.76 32.43
CA LEU A 433 -3.06 -6.16 32.04
C LEU A 433 -2.50 -6.98 33.21
N VAL A 434 -3.36 -7.75 33.89
CA VAL A 434 -2.94 -8.70 34.92
C VAL A 434 -2.89 -10.08 34.28
N ALA A 435 -1.69 -10.54 33.92
CA ALA A 435 -1.47 -11.95 33.61
C ALA A 435 -1.39 -12.70 34.95
N LEU A 436 -2.33 -13.60 35.19
CA LEU A 436 -2.33 -14.52 36.34
C LEU A 436 -1.54 -15.78 36.01
#